data_AF-A0A529FRR7-F1
#
_entry.id   AF-A0A529FRR7-F1
#
_cell.length_a   1.000
_cell.length_b   1.000
_cell.length_c   1.000
_cell.angle_alpha   90.00
_cell.angle_beta   90.00
_cell.angle_gamma   90.00
#
_symmetry.space_group_name_H-M   'P 1'
#
loop_
_entity.id
_entity.type
_entity.pdbx_description
1 polymer ?
#
loop_
_entity_poly.entity_id
_entity_poly.type
_entity_poly.pdbx_seq_one_letter_code
_entity_poly.pdbx_strand_id
1 'polypeptide(L)'
;DKVKMALPEVKIGIFPGAGGTQRVPRLTDPQQALQMLTTGQTLTPQKAKAMGLIHEIAEPSKLVEAAKAMIKNGLKPVAPWDEKGFKLPGGPVYSAAGANLWPPAIAILRRETYGNYPAAAAILKCVYEGLLVPFDTALKIEQRYFTEIMQTSEAAAMIRSLFVSLQELNKGARRPAGVPDTKFKKIGILGAGFMGAGIAYVTAKAGIPVVLLDRDMESAEKGKAHSDSLISDQVKKGRAK
;
A
#
# COMPACT_ATOMS: atom_id res chain seq x y z
N ASP A 1 -12.01 10.40 -3.70
CA ASP A 1 -10.55 10.50 -3.90
C ASP A 1 -9.70 10.57 -2.62
N LYS A 2 -10.15 11.24 -1.55
CA LYS A 2 -9.36 11.33 -0.30
C LYS A 2 -9.30 10.02 0.51
N VAL A 3 -10.28 9.12 0.36
CA VAL A 3 -10.31 7.84 1.08
C VAL A 3 -9.21 6.92 0.55
N LYS A 4 -8.45 6.35 1.47
CA LYS A 4 -7.34 5.44 1.22
C LYS A 4 -7.63 4.13 1.96
N MET A 5 -7.67 3.02 1.25
CA MET A 5 -7.88 1.69 1.83
C MET A 5 -6.63 0.86 1.63
N ALA A 6 -6.16 0.19 2.67
CA ALA A 6 -4.96 -0.63 2.62
C ALA A 6 -4.98 -1.65 3.76
N LEU A 7 -4.15 -2.67 3.60
CA LEU A 7 -3.65 -3.50 4.69
C LEU A 7 -2.12 -3.28 4.77
N PRO A 8 -1.66 -2.19 5.42
CA PRO A 8 -0.27 -1.75 5.39
C PRO A 8 0.64 -2.45 6.40
N GLU A 9 0.15 -3.45 7.13
CA GLU A 9 0.84 -4.14 8.24
C GLU A 9 2.25 -4.61 7.85
N VAL A 10 2.43 -5.09 6.61
CA VAL A 10 3.74 -5.52 6.08
C VAL A 10 4.82 -4.44 6.10
N LYS A 11 4.42 -3.16 6.01
CA LYS A 11 5.35 -2.03 6.05
C LYS A 11 5.96 -1.80 7.42
N ILE A 12 5.37 -2.38 8.47
CA ILE A 12 5.84 -2.27 9.85
C ILE A 12 6.31 -3.62 10.41
N GLY A 13 6.52 -4.61 9.55
CA GLY A 13 7.13 -5.89 9.91
C GLY A 13 6.17 -6.95 10.46
N ILE A 14 4.86 -6.70 10.40
CA ILE A 14 3.81 -7.68 10.73
C ILE A 14 2.92 -7.90 9.50
N PHE A 15 1.81 -8.62 9.62
CA PHE A 15 0.87 -8.79 8.50
C PHE A 15 -0.58 -8.81 8.98
N PRO A 16 -1.58 -8.81 8.08
CA PRO A 16 -3.00 -8.72 8.46
C PRO A 16 -3.52 -9.98 9.19
N GLY A 17 -3.29 -10.07 10.50
CA GLY A 17 -3.64 -11.23 11.36
C GLY A 17 -5.08 -11.27 11.90
N ALA A 18 -5.97 -10.42 11.39
CA ALA A 18 -7.38 -10.32 11.81
C ALA A 18 -8.36 -10.78 10.69
N GLY A 19 -7.94 -11.75 9.90
CA GLY A 19 -8.60 -12.37 8.76
C GLY A 19 -8.36 -11.64 7.44
N GLY A 20 -7.41 -10.70 7.38
CA GLY A 20 -7.10 -9.95 6.16
C GLY A 20 -6.50 -10.85 5.08
N THR A 21 -5.62 -11.77 5.46
CA THR A 21 -5.04 -12.75 4.53
C THR A 21 -6.04 -13.83 4.12
N GLN A 22 -7.18 -13.93 4.80
CA GLN A 22 -8.21 -14.91 4.49
C GLN A 22 -9.38 -14.33 3.69
N ARG A 23 -9.81 -13.11 3.98
CA ARG A 23 -10.94 -12.46 3.30
C ARG A 23 -10.55 -11.88 1.94
N VAL A 24 -9.44 -11.16 1.84
CA VAL A 24 -9.02 -10.49 0.59
C VAL A 24 -8.88 -11.50 -0.57
N PRO A 25 -8.15 -12.62 -0.43
CA PRO A 25 -7.98 -13.58 -1.52
C PRO A 25 -9.24 -14.39 -1.88
N ARG A 26 -10.27 -14.34 -1.03
CA ARG A 26 -11.59 -14.92 -1.31
C ARG A 26 -12.54 -13.93 -2.01
N LEU A 27 -12.20 -12.64 -2.04
CA LEU A 27 -13.00 -11.57 -2.68
C LEU A 27 -12.44 -11.13 -4.03
N THR A 28 -11.11 -11.10 -4.19
CA THR A 28 -10.43 -10.65 -5.41
C THR A 28 -9.58 -11.76 -6.00
N ASP A 29 -9.12 -11.60 -7.24
CA ASP A 29 -8.14 -12.51 -7.82
C ASP A 29 -6.86 -12.57 -6.96
N PRO A 30 -6.23 -13.76 -6.86
CA PRO A 30 -5.11 -13.95 -5.95
C PRO A 30 -3.85 -13.16 -6.34
N GLN A 31 -3.69 -12.72 -7.59
CA GLN A 31 -2.55 -11.88 -7.97
C GLN A 31 -2.67 -10.47 -7.38
N GLN A 32 -3.83 -9.81 -7.52
CA GLN A 32 -4.07 -8.51 -6.92
C GLN A 32 -4.12 -8.60 -5.39
N ALA A 33 -4.65 -9.70 -4.83
CA ALA A 33 -4.63 -9.95 -3.39
C ALA A 33 -3.19 -10.00 -2.85
N LEU A 34 -2.32 -10.83 -3.46
CA LEU A 34 -0.92 -10.95 -3.04
C LEU A 34 -0.16 -9.64 -3.22
N GLN A 35 -0.40 -8.90 -4.32
CA GLN A 35 0.20 -7.59 -4.51
C GLN A 35 -0.23 -6.61 -3.41
N MET A 36 -1.52 -6.59 -3.05
CA MET A 36 -2.04 -5.75 -1.96
C MET A 36 -1.38 -6.09 -0.61
N LEU A 37 -1.38 -7.37 -0.25
CA LEU A 37 -0.94 -7.84 1.06
C LEU A 37 0.58 -7.75 1.24
N THR A 38 1.37 -8.11 0.22
CA THR A 38 2.85 -8.14 0.33
C THR A 38 3.50 -6.77 0.21
N THR A 39 2.83 -5.78 -0.41
CA THR A 39 3.36 -4.41 -0.56
C THR A 39 2.74 -3.41 0.40
N GLY A 40 1.58 -3.74 0.99
CA GLY A 40 0.78 -2.79 1.76
C GLY A 40 0.33 -1.58 0.92
N GLN A 41 0.15 -1.76 -0.39
CA GLN A 41 -0.25 -0.68 -1.30
C GLN A 41 -1.60 -0.09 -0.88
N THR A 42 -1.71 1.23 -1.03
CA THR A 42 -2.95 1.94 -0.84
C THR A 42 -3.80 1.88 -2.10
N LEU A 43 -5.06 1.53 -1.95
CA LEU A 43 -6.07 1.49 -3.00
C LEU A 43 -6.93 2.75 -2.97
N THR A 44 -7.23 3.27 -4.15
CA THR A 44 -8.30 4.25 -4.34
C THR A 44 -9.66 3.56 -4.21
N PRO A 45 -10.74 4.30 -3.93
CA PRO A 45 -12.10 3.74 -3.92
C PRO A 45 -12.44 2.99 -5.21
N GLN A 46 -12.07 3.56 -6.35
CA GLN A 46 -12.33 2.98 -7.67
C GLN A 46 -11.60 1.65 -7.85
N LYS A 47 -10.31 1.57 -7.46
CA LYS A 47 -9.53 0.33 -7.54
C LYS A 47 -10.07 -0.73 -6.58
N ALA A 48 -10.41 -0.35 -5.35
CA ALA A 48 -10.99 -1.29 -4.37
C ALA A 48 -12.34 -1.85 -4.84
N LYS A 49 -13.18 -1.04 -5.49
CA LYS A 49 -14.44 -1.51 -6.09
C LYS A 49 -14.19 -2.45 -7.25
N ALA A 50 -13.23 -2.14 -8.13
CA ALA A 50 -12.85 -3.01 -9.24
C ALA A 50 -12.27 -4.36 -8.77
N MET A 51 -11.61 -4.39 -7.60
CA MET A 51 -11.15 -5.60 -6.93
C MET A 51 -12.25 -6.34 -6.16
N GLY A 52 -13.48 -5.83 -6.10
CA GLY A 52 -14.57 -6.45 -5.34
C GLY A 52 -14.42 -6.35 -3.82
N LEU A 53 -13.53 -5.50 -3.31
CA LEU A 53 -13.33 -5.29 -1.87
C LEU A 53 -14.38 -4.36 -1.25
N ILE A 54 -15.05 -3.55 -2.08
CA ILE A 54 -16.18 -2.71 -1.68
C ILE A 54 -17.31 -2.84 -2.70
N HIS A 55 -18.54 -2.66 -2.23
CA HIS A 55 -19.74 -2.80 -3.07
C HIS A 55 -20.08 -1.51 -3.82
N GLU A 56 -20.03 -0.37 -3.12
CA GLU A 56 -20.47 0.92 -3.66
C GLU A 56 -19.59 2.07 -3.17
N ILE A 57 -19.56 3.16 -3.96
CA ILE A 57 -18.86 4.40 -3.62
C ILE A 57 -19.92 5.48 -3.54
N ALA A 58 -20.00 6.17 -2.40
CA ALA A 58 -20.93 7.26 -2.15
C ALA A 58 -20.20 8.54 -1.73
N GLU A 59 -20.89 9.67 -1.84
CA GLU A 59 -20.44 10.93 -1.25
C GLU A 59 -20.44 10.84 0.28
N PRO A 60 -19.51 11.52 0.98
CA PRO A 60 -19.41 11.42 2.44
C PRO A 60 -20.71 11.73 3.18
N SER A 61 -21.48 12.73 2.72
CA SER A 61 -22.77 13.13 3.32
C SER A 61 -23.88 12.09 3.13
N LYS A 62 -23.77 11.22 2.12
CA LYS A 62 -24.80 10.23 1.75
C LYS A 62 -24.44 8.80 2.19
N LEU A 63 -23.31 8.60 2.88
CA LEU A 63 -22.78 7.27 3.18
C LEU A 63 -23.75 6.40 4.01
N VAL A 64 -24.35 6.98 5.05
CA VAL A 64 -25.32 6.26 5.91
C VAL A 64 -26.63 5.99 5.17
N GLU A 65 -27.08 6.93 4.35
CA GLU A 65 -28.28 6.76 3.52
C GLU A 65 -28.10 5.63 2.50
N ALA A 66 -26.99 5.63 1.77
CA ALA A 66 -26.64 4.58 0.81
C ALA A 66 -26.53 3.21 1.49
N ALA A 67 -25.90 3.13 2.67
CA ALA A 67 -25.81 1.88 3.43
C ALA A 67 -27.19 1.35 3.85
N LYS A 68 -28.10 2.22 4.34
CA LYS A 68 -29.47 1.83 4.68
C LYS A 68 -30.25 1.36 3.44
N ALA A 69 -30.09 2.06 2.32
CA ALA A 69 -30.71 1.68 1.06
C ALA A 69 -30.23 0.30 0.58
N MET A 70 -28.92 0.03 0.64
CA MET A 70 -28.37 -1.30 0.31
C MET A 70 -28.99 -2.42 1.15
N ILE A 71 -29.12 -2.22 2.47
CA ILE A 71 -29.76 -3.21 3.36
C ILE A 71 -31.23 -3.40 2.98
N LYS A 72 -31.97 -2.30 2.79
CA LYS A 72 -33.40 -2.34 2.41
C LYS A 72 -33.63 -3.02 1.05
N ASN A 73 -32.69 -2.87 0.13
CA ASN A 73 -32.74 -3.46 -1.21
C ASN A 73 -32.34 -4.95 -1.24
N GLY A 74 -32.10 -5.58 -0.08
CA GLY A 74 -31.86 -7.02 0.01
C GLY A 74 -30.39 -7.43 -0.04
N LEU A 75 -29.50 -6.69 0.63
CA LEU A 75 -28.12 -7.15 0.85
C LEU A 75 -28.13 -8.51 1.54
N LYS A 76 -27.53 -9.52 0.91
CA LYS A 76 -27.44 -10.87 1.48
C LYS A 76 -26.62 -10.84 2.79
N PRO A 77 -27.13 -11.41 3.90
CA PRO A 77 -26.41 -11.47 5.18
C PRO A 77 -25.40 -12.62 5.25
N VAL A 78 -24.95 -13.15 4.10
CA VAL A 78 -24.04 -14.30 3.99
C VAL A 78 -22.86 -13.87 3.14
N ALA A 79 -21.65 -14.07 3.63
CA ALA A 79 -20.46 -13.76 2.88
C ALA A 79 -20.28 -14.74 1.71
N PRO A 80 -19.64 -14.35 0.59
CA PRO A 80 -19.51 -15.21 -0.58
C PRO A 80 -18.88 -16.57 -0.29
N TRP A 81 -17.89 -16.61 0.62
CA TRP A 81 -17.19 -17.85 1.00
C TRP A 81 -17.99 -18.79 1.91
N ASP A 82 -19.11 -18.33 2.46
CA ASP A 82 -20.04 -19.14 3.26
C ASP A 82 -21.22 -19.67 2.41
N GLU A 83 -21.34 -19.24 1.15
CA GLU A 83 -22.34 -19.79 0.24
C GLU A 83 -21.97 -21.20 -0.24
N LYS A 84 -22.96 -22.10 -0.29
CA LYS A 84 -22.76 -23.48 -0.77
C LYS A 84 -22.29 -23.46 -2.23
N GLY A 85 -21.14 -24.10 -2.50
CA GLY A 85 -20.57 -24.18 -3.84
C GLY A 85 -19.70 -22.98 -4.21
N PHE A 86 -19.30 -22.15 -3.23
CA PHE A 86 -18.31 -21.10 -3.42
C PHE A 86 -17.07 -21.60 -4.16
N LYS A 87 -16.61 -20.79 -5.13
CA LYS A 87 -15.37 -21.01 -5.88
C LYS A 87 -14.49 -19.79 -5.73
N LEU A 88 -13.20 -20.01 -5.54
CA LEU A 88 -12.22 -18.94 -5.47
C LEU A 88 -12.20 -18.14 -6.78
N PRO A 89 -12.13 -16.80 -6.74
CA PRO A 89 -12.06 -15.97 -7.94
C PRO A 89 -10.92 -16.35 -8.90
N GLY A 90 -9.78 -16.81 -8.36
CA GLY A 90 -8.63 -17.29 -9.14
C GLY A 90 -8.59 -18.79 -9.40
N GLY A 91 -9.67 -19.52 -9.08
CA GLY A 91 -9.71 -20.98 -9.11
C GLY A 91 -8.95 -21.64 -7.96
N PRO A 92 -8.98 -22.99 -7.90
CA PRO A 92 -8.28 -23.75 -6.87
C PRO A 92 -6.77 -23.53 -6.91
N VAL A 93 -6.11 -23.60 -5.75
CA VAL A 93 -4.65 -23.50 -5.62
C VAL A 93 -3.93 -24.56 -6.48
N TYR A 94 -4.44 -25.80 -6.48
CA TYR A 94 -3.95 -26.90 -7.33
C TYR A 94 -4.68 -26.95 -8.68
N SER A 95 -4.62 -25.86 -9.42
CA SER A 95 -5.12 -25.75 -10.79
C SER A 95 -4.02 -25.29 -11.74
N ALA A 96 -4.24 -25.35 -13.05
CA ALA A 96 -3.32 -24.78 -14.04
C ALA A 96 -3.07 -23.28 -13.78
N ALA A 97 -4.12 -22.52 -13.40
CA ALA A 97 -3.98 -21.12 -13.03
C ALA A 97 -3.14 -20.94 -11.76
N GLY A 98 -3.35 -21.77 -10.74
CA GLY A 98 -2.56 -21.77 -9.51
C GLY A 98 -1.08 -22.13 -9.75
N ALA A 99 -0.80 -23.12 -10.61
CA ALA A 99 0.56 -23.50 -11.00
C ALA A 99 1.31 -22.37 -11.70
N ASN A 100 0.61 -21.50 -12.43
CA ASN A 100 1.18 -20.30 -13.07
C ASN A 100 1.34 -19.11 -12.11
N LEU A 101 0.69 -19.12 -10.95
CA LEU A 101 0.73 -18.02 -9.98
C LEU A 101 1.74 -18.25 -8.86
N TRP A 102 1.66 -19.40 -8.19
CA TRP A 102 2.32 -19.61 -6.90
C TRP A 102 3.86 -19.73 -6.99
N PRO A 103 4.44 -20.53 -7.91
CA PRO A 103 5.90 -20.59 -8.04
C PRO A 103 6.52 -19.24 -8.41
N PRO A 104 6.00 -18.47 -9.39
CA PRO A 104 6.50 -17.12 -9.65
C PRO A 104 6.33 -16.16 -8.47
N ALA A 105 5.22 -16.24 -7.72
CA ALA A 105 5.01 -15.38 -6.56
C ALA A 105 6.08 -15.59 -5.48
N ILE A 106 6.49 -16.83 -5.21
CA ILE A 106 7.60 -17.15 -4.30
C ILE A 106 8.91 -16.55 -4.83
N ALA A 107 9.21 -16.74 -6.11
CA ALA A 107 10.45 -16.27 -6.73
C ALA A 107 10.55 -14.74 -6.72
N ILE A 108 9.47 -14.04 -7.08
CA ILE A 108 9.39 -12.58 -7.04
C ILE A 108 9.56 -12.10 -5.60
N LEU A 109 8.82 -12.67 -4.65
CA LEU A 109 8.94 -12.27 -3.25
C LEU A 109 10.38 -12.41 -2.74
N ARG A 110 11.04 -13.53 -3.04
CA ARG A 110 12.43 -13.76 -2.65
C ARG A 110 13.38 -12.76 -3.32
N ARG A 111 13.15 -12.40 -4.59
CA ARG A 111 13.92 -11.39 -5.31
C ARG A 111 13.79 -10.01 -4.67
N GLU A 112 12.57 -9.60 -4.29
CA GLU A 112 12.33 -8.27 -3.73
C GLU A 112 12.78 -8.15 -2.26
N THR A 113 12.66 -9.23 -1.49
CA THR A 113 12.89 -9.21 -0.02
C THR A 113 14.23 -9.78 0.40
N TYR A 114 14.92 -10.51 -0.48
CA TYR A 114 16.11 -11.31 -0.18
C TYR A 114 15.93 -12.29 1.00
N GLY A 115 14.68 -12.60 1.37
CA GLY A 115 14.37 -13.43 2.54
C GLY A 115 14.40 -12.70 3.89
N ASN A 116 14.64 -11.39 3.91
CA ASN A 116 14.80 -10.61 5.15
C ASN A 116 13.49 -10.02 5.70
N TYR A 117 12.36 -10.29 5.05
CA TYR A 117 11.03 -9.80 5.44
C TYR A 117 10.12 -10.98 5.78
N PRO A 118 10.21 -11.52 7.02
CA PRO A 118 9.50 -12.74 7.40
C PRO A 118 7.97 -12.56 7.31
N ALA A 119 7.44 -11.37 7.62
CA ALA A 119 6.02 -11.07 7.47
C ALA A 119 5.51 -11.23 6.03
N ALA A 120 6.27 -10.78 5.04
CA ALA A 120 5.87 -10.90 3.63
C ALA A 120 5.89 -12.37 3.17
N ALA A 121 6.85 -13.16 3.66
CA ALA A 121 6.88 -14.61 3.44
C ALA A 121 5.69 -15.31 4.14
N ALA A 122 5.36 -14.93 5.37
CA ALA A 122 4.23 -15.46 6.11
C ALA A 122 2.89 -15.16 5.42
N ILE A 123 2.71 -13.98 4.81
CA ILE A 123 1.53 -13.67 3.99
C ILE A 123 1.35 -14.72 2.90
N LEU A 124 2.41 -15.03 2.15
CA LEU A 124 2.33 -16.00 1.06
C LEU A 124 1.90 -17.39 1.58
N LYS A 125 2.49 -17.84 2.69
CA LYS A 125 2.13 -19.11 3.35
C LYS A 125 0.68 -19.10 3.84
N CYS A 126 0.27 -18.06 4.55
CA CYS A 126 -1.08 -17.89 5.09
C CYS A 126 -2.15 -17.93 3.99
N VAL A 127 -1.90 -17.25 2.88
CA VAL A 127 -2.85 -17.23 1.76
C VAL A 127 -2.84 -18.61 1.09
N TYR A 128 -1.68 -19.17 0.77
CA TYR A 128 -1.59 -20.47 0.09
C TYR A 128 -2.29 -21.57 0.89
N GLU A 129 -1.91 -21.77 2.15
CA GLU A 129 -2.46 -22.81 3.01
C GLU A 129 -3.91 -22.51 3.40
N GLY A 130 -4.22 -21.25 3.67
CA GLY A 130 -5.57 -20.83 4.05
C GLY A 130 -6.59 -21.06 2.95
N LEU A 131 -6.20 -20.96 1.66
CA LEU A 131 -7.07 -21.24 0.52
C LEU A 131 -7.30 -22.74 0.27
N LEU A 132 -6.56 -23.63 0.92
CA LEU A 132 -6.72 -25.08 0.83
C LEU A 132 -7.72 -25.66 1.84
N VAL A 133 -8.16 -24.85 2.82
CA VAL A 133 -8.94 -25.30 3.97
C VAL A 133 -10.21 -24.47 4.16
N PRO A 134 -11.19 -24.97 4.96
CA PRO A 134 -12.36 -24.18 5.36
C PRO A 134 -11.97 -22.87 6.06
N PHE A 135 -12.85 -21.86 5.96
CA PHE A 135 -12.56 -20.49 6.41
C PHE A 135 -12.07 -20.40 7.85
N ASP A 136 -12.74 -21.07 8.80
CA ASP A 136 -12.34 -21.04 10.21
C ASP A 136 -10.98 -21.69 10.47
N THR A 137 -10.66 -22.75 9.74
CA THR A 137 -9.33 -23.38 9.80
C THR A 137 -8.28 -22.43 9.22
N ALA A 138 -8.62 -21.72 8.15
CA ALA A 138 -7.76 -20.73 7.53
C ALA A 138 -7.43 -19.56 8.48
N LEU A 139 -8.42 -19.09 9.26
CA LEU A 139 -8.21 -18.09 10.31
C LEU A 139 -7.25 -18.60 11.41
N LYS A 140 -7.34 -19.88 11.78
CA LYS A 140 -6.40 -20.49 12.74
C LYS A 140 -4.97 -20.54 12.18
N ILE A 141 -4.79 -20.84 10.90
CA ILE A 141 -3.48 -20.82 10.23
C ILE A 141 -2.91 -19.39 10.26
N GLU A 142 -3.73 -18.39 9.92
CA GLU A 142 -3.34 -16.98 9.97
C GLU A 142 -2.87 -16.57 11.37
N GLN A 143 -3.62 -16.93 12.42
CA GLN A 143 -3.26 -16.61 13.80
C GLN A 143 -1.94 -17.24 14.24
N ARG A 144 -1.65 -18.48 13.80
CA ARG A 144 -0.39 -19.17 14.10
C ARG A 144 0.79 -18.42 13.51
N TYR A 145 0.73 -18.12 12.21
CA TYR A 145 1.78 -17.35 11.56
C TYR A 145 1.90 -15.93 12.12
N PHE A 146 0.79 -15.29 12.46
CA PHE A 146 0.82 -13.95 13.03
C PHE A 146 1.55 -13.93 14.38
N THR A 147 1.27 -14.92 15.22
CA THR A 147 1.94 -15.08 16.52
C THR A 147 3.43 -15.38 16.34
N GLU A 148 3.81 -16.22 15.37
CA GLU A 148 5.21 -16.49 15.01
C GLU A 148 5.92 -15.19 14.57
N ILE A 149 5.32 -14.43 13.66
CA ILE A 149 5.90 -13.18 13.15
C ILE A 149 6.06 -12.13 14.24
N MET A 150 5.10 -12.01 15.16
CA MET A 150 5.22 -11.08 16.28
C MET A 150 6.42 -11.37 17.20
N GLN A 151 6.93 -12.60 17.20
CA GLN A 151 8.06 -13.02 18.04
C GLN A 151 9.42 -12.80 17.37
N THR A 152 9.48 -12.37 16.11
CA THR A 152 10.76 -12.20 15.41
C THR A 152 11.44 -10.86 15.71
N SER A 153 12.76 -10.85 15.59
CA SER A 153 13.59 -9.65 15.73
C SER A 153 13.24 -8.57 14.69
N GLU A 154 12.91 -8.98 13.47
CA GLU A 154 12.58 -8.08 12.36
C GLU A 154 11.28 -7.34 12.65
N ALA A 155 10.23 -8.05 13.11
CA ALA A 155 8.97 -7.44 13.49
C ALA A 155 9.17 -6.44 14.63
N ALA A 156 9.87 -6.81 15.69
CA ALA A 156 10.17 -5.91 16.80
C ALA A 156 10.95 -4.66 16.36
N ALA A 157 11.98 -4.83 15.53
CA ALA A 157 12.79 -3.72 15.01
C ALA A 157 12.00 -2.79 14.10
N MET A 158 11.17 -3.35 13.20
CA MET A 158 10.34 -2.59 12.27
C MET A 158 9.20 -1.86 12.97
N ILE A 159 8.50 -2.48 13.93
CA ILE A 159 7.47 -1.82 14.74
C ILE A 159 8.10 -0.64 15.51
N ARG A 160 9.22 -0.86 16.20
CA ARG A 160 9.91 0.21 16.94
C ARG A 160 10.27 1.38 16.04
N SER A 161 10.87 1.10 14.87
CA SER A 161 11.48 2.15 14.03
C SER A 161 10.48 2.80 13.08
N LEU A 162 9.69 1.99 12.36
CA LEU A 162 8.80 2.43 11.29
C LEU A 162 7.41 2.85 11.79
N PHE A 163 7.00 2.40 12.98
CA PHE A 163 5.74 2.80 13.59
C PHE A 163 5.97 3.76 14.77
N VAL A 164 6.55 3.29 15.88
CA VAL A 164 6.67 4.09 17.11
C VAL A 164 7.56 5.33 16.90
N SER A 165 8.81 5.11 16.51
CA SER A 165 9.79 6.20 16.36
C SER A 165 9.37 7.18 15.26
N LEU A 166 8.87 6.68 14.13
CA LEU A 166 8.41 7.54 13.03
C LEU A 166 7.21 8.41 13.44
N GLN A 167 6.26 7.88 14.22
CA GLN A 167 5.16 8.69 14.76
C GLN A 167 5.65 9.77 15.72
N GLU A 168 6.59 9.46 16.61
CA GLU A 168 7.18 10.45 17.51
C GLU A 168 7.92 11.55 16.74
N LEU A 169 8.72 11.17 15.74
CA LEU A 169 9.44 12.12 14.90
C LEU A 169 8.46 13.01 14.10
N ASN A 170 7.39 12.46 13.56
CA ASN A 170 6.36 13.22 12.84
C ASN A 170 5.59 14.19 13.74
N LYS A 171 5.48 13.90 15.04
CA LYS A 171 4.95 14.83 16.04
C LYS A 171 5.96 15.91 16.46
N GLY A 172 7.15 15.91 15.88
CA GLY A 172 8.18 16.90 16.15
C GLY A 172 9.00 16.61 17.41
N ALA A 173 9.17 15.36 17.83
CA ALA A 173 9.95 14.99 19.02
C ALA A 173 11.38 15.58 19.07
N ARG A 174 11.95 15.95 17.91
CA ARG A 174 13.27 16.59 17.78
C ARG A 174 13.20 18.06 17.33
N ARG A 175 12.00 18.63 17.17
CA ARG A 175 11.81 20.04 16.83
C ARG A 175 11.94 20.88 18.11
N PRO A 176 12.79 21.93 18.15
CA PRO A 176 12.90 22.78 19.32
C PRO A 176 11.53 23.36 19.74
N ALA A 177 11.26 23.32 21.04
CA ALA A 177 10.03 23.85 21.61
C ALA A 177 9.98 25.38 21.48
N GLY A 178 8.78 25.95 21.36
CA GLY A 178 8.57 27.40 21.30
C GLY A 178 8.96 28.09 20.00
N VAL A 179 9.60 27.39 19.05
CA VAL A 179 9.89 27.95 17.72
C VAL A 179 8.59 27.97 16.90
N PRO A 180 8.12 29.11 16.39
CA PRO A 180 6.91 29.16 15.56
C PRO A 180 7.17 28.60 14.15
N ASP A 181 6.11 28.24 13.44
CA ASP A 181 6.21 27.82 12.04
C ASP A 181 6.50 29.01 11.11
N THR A 182 7.47 28.84 10.21
CA THR A 182 7.80 29.83 9.18
C THR A 182 7.32 29.36 7.81
N LYS A 183 6.49 30.16 7.14
CA LYS A 183 6.02 29.88 5.77
C LYS A 183 6.95 30.50 4.75
N PHE A 184 7.58 29.66 3.93
CA PHE A 184 8.42 30.12 2.82
C PHE A 184 7.57 30.43 1.59
N LYS A 185 7.73 31.63 1.01
CA LYS A 185 7.01 32.06 -0.20
C LYS A 185 7.79 31.77 -1.49
N LYS A 186 9.12 31.66 -1.40
CA LYS A 186 10.03 31.44 -2.52
C LYS A 186 11.34 30.88 -1.98
N ILE A 187 11.91 29.89 -2.65
CA ILE A 187 13.17 29.23 -2.27
C ILE A 187 14.19 29.42 -3.39
N GLY A 188 15.42 29.80 -3.04
CA GLY A 188 16.56 29.83 -3.94
C GLY A 188 17.42 28.59 -3.72
N ILE A 189 17.81 27.92 -4.81
CA ILE A 189 18.69 26.74 -4.77
C ILE A 189 19.93 27.05 -5.61
N LEU A 190 21.09 26.91 -5.00
CA LEU A 190 22.39 27.14 -5.63
C LEU A 190 22.97 25.81 -6.12
N GLY A 191 23.17 25.71 -7.43
CA GLY A 191 23.58 24.51 -8.14
C GLY A 191 22.38 23.77 -8.77
N ALA A 192 22.50 23.43 -10.05
CA ALA A 192 21.52 22.73 -10.87
C ALA A 192 21.99 21.33 -11.32
N GLY A 193 23.04 20.81 -10.68
CA GLY A 193 23.42 19.40 -10.79
C GLY A 193 22.38 18.46 -10.19
N PHE A 194 22.69 17.15 -10.15
CA PHE A 194 21.74 16.09 -9.75
C PHE A 194 20.97 16.40 -8.45
N MET A 195 21.67 16.79 -7.38
CA MET A 195 21.04 17.12 -6.10
C MET A 195 20.17 18.39 -6.18
N GLY A 196 20.69 19.46 -6.79
CA GLY A 196 19.99 20.74 -6.90
C GLY A 196 18.71 20.66 -7.73
N ALA A 197 18.75 19.93 -8.85
CA ALA A 197 17.59 19.60 -9.66
C ALA A 197 16.55 18.75 -8.90
N GLY A 198 17.00 17.80 -8.07
CA GLY A 198 16.12 17.00 -7.21
C GLY A 198 15.42 17.82 -6.13
N ILE A 199 16.15 18.71 -5.43
CA ILE A 199 15.59 19.63 -4.43
C ILE A 199 14.64 20.63 -5.11
N ALA A 200 15.07 21.16 -6.26
CA ALA A 200 14.26 21.61 -7.40
C ALA A 200 12.84 21.09 -7.41
N TYR A 201 12.78 19.85 -7.88
CA TYR A 201 11.59 19.10 -8.15
C TYR A 201 10.71 18.94 -6.91
N VAL A 202 11.25 18.45 -5.79
CA VAL A 202 10.43 18.16 -4.60
C VAL A 202 9.86 19.42 -3.95
N THR A 203 10.60 20.53 -4.00
CA THR A 203 10.16 21.82 -3.46
C THR A 203 9.05 22.42 -4.31
N ALA A 204 9.21 22.42 -5.64
CA ALA A 204 8.18 22.86 -6.57
C ALA A 204 6.91 21.99 -6.47
N LYS A 205 7.08 20.67 -6.34
CA LYS A 205 5.98 19.71 -6.15
C LYS A 205 5.20 19.95 -4.84
N ALA A 206 5.86 20.47 -3.81
CA ALA A 206 5.21 20.89 -2.56
C ALA A 206 4.43 22.23 -2.70
N GLY A 207 4.47 22.86 -3.88
CA GLY A 207 3.76 24.11 -4.17
C GLY A 207 4.54 25.38 -3.80
N ILE A 208 5.85 25.28 -3.53
CA ILE A 208 6.68 26.44 -3.21
C ILE A 208 7.44 26.90 -4.47
N PRO A 209 7.31 28.16 -4.89
CA PRO A 209 8.07 28.72 -6.01
C PRO A 209 9.59 28.60 -5.80
N VAL A 210 10.32 28.15 -6.83
CA VAL A 210 11.78 27.94 -6.77
C VAL A 210 12.52 28.79 -7.79
N VAL A 211 13.66 29.36 -7.38
CA VAL A 211 14.71 29.88 -8.27
C VAL A 211 15.87 28.90 -8.25
N LEU A 212 16.16 28.28 -9.38
CA LEU A 212 17.30 27.40 -9.56
C LEU A 212 18.44 28.19 -10.21
N LEU A 213 19.53 28.41 -9.47
CA LEU A 213 20.68 29.17 -9.93
C LEU A 213 21.86 28.23 -10.20
N ASP A 214 22.56 28.42 -11.31
CA ASP A 214 23.88 27.82 -11.55
C ASP A 214 24.82 28.88 -12.15
N ARG A 215 26.06 28.51 -12.45
CA ARG A 215 27.08 29.37 -13.03
C ARG A 215 26.66 29.99 -14.38
N ASP A 216 25.83 29.29 -15.13
CA ASP A 216 25.33 29.67 -16.45
C ASP A 216 23.88 29.18 -16.63
N MET A 217 23.17 29.80 -17.57
CA MET A 217 21.77 29.46 -17.87
C MET A 217 21.59 28.05 -18.44
N GLU A 218 22.57 27.54 -19.18
CA GLU A 218 22.50 26.20 -19.77
C GLU A 218 22.43 25.12 -18.69
N SER A 219 23.25 25.26 -17.65
CA SER A 219 23.29 24.37 -16.50
C SER A 219 21.99 24.43 -15.68
N ALA A 220 21.45 25.64 -15.46
CA ALA A 220 20.16 25.82 -14.80
C ALA A 220 19.00 25.19 -15.59
N GLU A 221 18.95 25.38 -16.90
CA GLU A 221 17.92 24.79 -17.77
C GLU A 221 18.05 23.26 -17.83
N LYS A 222 19.26 22.69 -17.84
CA LYS A 222 19.45 21.23 -17.71
C LYS A 222 18.86 20.68 -16.42
N GLY A 223 19.09 21.35 -15.29
CA GLY A 223 18.50 20.95 -14.00
C GLY A 223 16.97 21.05 -13.99
N LYS A 224 16.40 22.08 -14.64
CA LYS A 224 14.96 22.23 -14.79
C LYS A 224 14.37 21.17 -15.74
N ALA A 225 15.04 20.84 -16.83
CA ALA A 225 14.62 19.80 -17.78
C ALA A 225 14.53 18.41 -17.10
N HIS A 226 15.37 18.13 -16.10
CA HIS A 226 15.23 16.94 -15.27
C HIS A 226 13.87 16.89 -14.54
N SER A 227 13.45 18.00 -13.95
CA SER A 227 12.13 18.11 -13.29
C SER A 227 10.98 17.94 -14.27
N ASP A 228 11.10 18.51 -15.47
CA ASP A 228 10.11 18.38 -16.54
C ASP A 228 9.95 16.93 -17.01
N SER A 229 11.06 16.21 -17.22
CA SER A 229 11.05 14.79 -17.54
C SER A 229 10.33 13.96 -16.46
N LEU A 230 10.61 14.21 -15.18
CA LEU A 230 9.98 13.50 -14.06
C LEU A 230 8.46 13.72 -13.99
N ILE A 231 7.98 14.94 -14.26
CA ILE A 231 6.54 15.24 -14.31
C ILE A 231 5.91 14.64 -15.56
N SER A 232 6.52 14.84 -16.73
CA SER A 232 6.04 14.30 -18.00
C SER A 232 5.83 12.78 -17.93
N ASP A 233 6.76 12.05 -17.31
CA ASP A 233 6.63 10.61 -17.08
C ASP A 233 5.50 10.24 -16.12
N GLN A 234 5.23 11.07 -15.11
CA GLN A 234 4.09 10.86 -14.21
C GLN A 234 2.76 11.15 -14.90
N VAL A 235 2.70 12.17 -15.77
CA VAL A 235 1.52 12.49 -16.59
C VAL A 235 1.23 11.35 -17.57
N LYS A 236 2.24 10.86 -18.30
CA LYS A 236 2.11 9.68 -19.19
C LYS A 236 1.59 8.44 -18.47
N LYS A 237 1.97 8.27 -17.20
CA LYS A 237 1.51 7.15 -16.33
C LYS A 237 0.18 7.43 -15.63
N GLY A 238 -0.48 8.56 -15.88
CA GLY A 238 -1.74 8.96 -15.24
C GLY A 238 -1.62 9.23 -13.73
N ARG A 239 -0.41 9.51 -13.23
CA ARG A 239 -0.12 9.77 -11.81
C ARG A 239 -0.02 11.26 -11.46
N ALA A 240 0.00 12.13 -12.46
CA ALA A 240 -0.01 13.59 -12.35
C ALA A 240 -0.89 14.19 -13.46
N LYS A 241 -1.28 15.47 -13.30
CA LYS A 241 -2.01 16.27 -14.28
C LYS A 241 -1.17 17.48 -14.66
#